data_AF-A0A975I8L0-F1
#
_entry.id   AF-A0A975I8L0-F1
#
_cell.length_a   1.000
_cell.length_b   1.000
_cell.length_c   1.000
_cell.angle_alpha   90.00
_cell.angle_beta   90.00
_cell.angle_gamma   90.00
#
_symmetry.space_group_name_H-M   'P 1'
#
loop_
_entity.id
_entity.type
_entity.pdbx_description
1 polymer ?
#
loop_
_entity_poly.entity_id
_entity_poly.type
_entity_poly.pdbx_seq_one_letter_code
_entity_poly.pdbx_strand_id
1 'polypeptide(L)' 'MTPSRKKSMNLVAVGAAVVFILVYTIPTIQHTAAVDACVEQGGRLNSDTGSCEVE' A
#
# COMPACT_ATOMS: atom_id res chain seq x y z
N MET A 1 4.41 30.37 21.39
CA MET A 1 4.61 29.27 20.41
C MET A 1 4.91 29.90 19.05
N THR A 2 6.16 29.92 18.60
CA THR A 2 6.56 30.64 17.37
C THR A 2 5.98 29.98 16.12
N PRO A 3 5.51 30.74 15.11
CA PRO A 3 4.82 30.22 13.93
C PRO A 3 5.67 29.25 13.09
N SER A 4 7.00 29.37 13.15
CA SER A 4 7.95 28.52 12.41
C SER A 4 7.90 27.04 12.84
N ARG A 5 7.70 26.72 14.13
CA ARG A 5 7.63 25.32 14.60
C ARG A 5 6.41 24.57 14.06
N LYS A 6 5.24 25.23 13.98
CA LYS A 6 4.01 24.62 13.45
C LYS A 6 4.14 24.24 11.97
N LYS A 7 4.78 25.10 11.16
CA LYS A 7 5.02 24.82 9.73
C LYS A 7 5.96 23.62 9.54
N SER A 8 7.04 23.54 10.31
CA SER A 8 7.96 22.38 10.24
C SER A 8 7.29 21.07 10.67
N MET A 9 6.44 21.12 11.70
CA MET A 9 5.75 19.94 12.23
C MET A 9 4.72 19.40 11.24
N ASN A 10 4.02 20.28 10.52
CA ASN A 10 3.12 19.88 9.44
C ASN A 10 3.86 19.23 8.26
N LEU A 11 5.05 19.73 7.92
CA LEU A 11 5.86 19.16 6.84
C LEU A 11 6.36 17.75 7.18
N VAL A 12 6.78 17.54 8.43
CA VAL A 12 7.18 16.21 8.93
C VAL A 12 5.99 15.25 8.95
N ALA A 13 4.81 15.70 9.40
CA ALA A 13 3.61 14.88 9.41
C ALA A 13 3.17 14.47 7.99
N VAL A 14 3.20 15.41 7.04
CA VAL A 14 2.92 15.13 5.62
C VAL A 14 3.94 14.16 5.04
N GLY A 15 5.24 14.36 5.33
CA GLY A 15 6.29 13.46 4.89
C GLY A 15 6.10 12.03 5.40
N ALA A 16 5.79 11.87 6.69
CA ALA A 16 5.51 10.56 7.28
C ALA A 16 4.26 9.89 6.67
N ALA A 17 3.20 10.67 6.42
CA ALA A 17 2.00 10.15 5.78
C ALA A 17 2.26 9.66 4.34
N VAL A 18 3.06 10.40 3.57
CA VAL A 18 3.45 9.98 2.21
C VAL A 18 4.25 8.68 2.26
N VAL A 19 5.23 8.58 3.17
CA VAL A 19 6.02 7.35 3.34
C VAL A 19 5.10 6.17 3.70
N PHE A 20 4.16 6.37 4.62
CA PHE A 20 3.22 5.32 5.00
C PHE A 20 2.37 4.84 3.82
N ILE A 21 1.87 5.78 3.00
CA ILE A 21 1.08 5.46 1.81
C ILE A 21 1.91 4.65 0.81
N LEU A 22 3.12 5.10 0.52
CA LEU A 22 4.00 4.47 -0.47
C LEU A 22 4.47 3.07 -0.03
N VAL A 23 4.76 2.88 1.26
CA VAL A 23 5.35 1.63 1.76
C VAL A 23 4.31 0.59 2.12
N TYR A 24 3.14 0.99 2.61
CA TYR A 24 2.13 0.05 3.11
C TYR A 24 0.87 0.07 2.25
N THR A 25 0.32 1.24 1.98
CA THR A 25 -1.00 1.34 1.35
C THR A 25 -0.97 0.93 -0.12
N ILE A 26 -0.01 1.43 -0.91
CA ILE A 26 0.10 1.09 -2.33
C ILE A 26 0.39 -0.40 -2.53
N PRO A 27 1.39 -1.03 -1.87
CA PRO A 27 1.65 -2.45 -2.05
C PRO A 27 0.45 -3.31 -1.65
N THR A 28 -0.26 -2.94 -0.57
CA THR A 28 -1.48 -3.63 -0.17
C THR A 28 -2.55 -3.58 -1.25
N ILE A 29 -2.80 -2.40 -1.82
CA ILE A 29 -3.79 -2.23 -2.91
C ILE A 29 -3.39 -3.08 -4.13
N GLN A 30 -2.12 -3.06 -4.51
CA GLN A 30 -1.63 -3.87 -5.63
C GLN A 30 -1.78 -5.37 -5.35
N HIS A 31 -1.49 -5.80 -4.13
CA HIS A 31 -1.64 -7.19 -3.73
C HIS A 31 -3.11 -7.62 -3.77
N THR A 32 -4.02 -6.79 -3.27
CA THR A 32 -5.46 -7.06 -3.35
C THR A 32 -5.96 -7.10 -4.79
N ALA A 33 -5.47 -6.22 -5.66
CA ALA A 33 -5.82 -6.23 -7.08
C ALA A 33 -5.34 -7.51 -7.78
N ALA A 34 -4.15 -8.01 -7.44
CA ALA A 34 -3.63 -9.28 -7.96
C ALA A 34 -4.44 -10.49 -7.47
N VAL A 35 -4.88 -10.47 -6.21
CA VAL A 35 -5.78 -11.49 -5.66
C VAL A 35 -7.12 -11.47 -6.40
N ASP A 36 -7.72 -10.29 -6.56
CA ASP A 36 -9.03 -10.14 -7.22
C ASP A 36 -8.98 -10.66 -8.66
N ALA A 37 -7.97 -10.22 -9.43
CA ALA A 37 -7.76 -10.68 -10.80
C ALA A 37 -7.51 -12.20 -10.91
N CYS A 38 -6.90 -12.81 -9.90
CA CYS A 38 -6.71 -14.26 -9.84
C CYS A 38 -8.01 -15.00 -9.53
N VAL A 39 -8.81 -14.46 -8.60
CA VAL A 39 -10.12 -15.01 -8.26
C VAL A 39 -11.08 -14.89 -9.45
N GLU A 40 -11.04 -13.80 -10.21
CA GLU A 40 -11.82 -13.64 -11.45
C GLU A 40 -11.48 -14.70 -12.51
N GLN A 41 -10.23 -15.18 -12.53
CA GLN A 41 -9.80 -16.29 -13.40
C GLN A 41 -10.19 -17.67 -12.86
N GLY A 42 -10.85 -17.75 -11.71
CA GLY A 42 -11.20 -19.01 -11.04
C GLY A 42 -10.07 -19.61 -10.20
N GLY A 43 -8.95 -18.91 -10.05
CA GLY A 43 -7.78 -19.38 -9.32
C GLY A 43 -7.72 -18.94 -7.85
N ARG A 44 -6.60 -19.29 -7.22
CA ARG A 44 -6.18 -18.85 -5.89
C ARG A 44 -4.79 -18.23 -6.00
N LEU A 45 -4.61 -17.03 -5.44
CA LEU A 45 -3.29 -16.40 -5.41
C LEU A 45 -2.45 -17.05 -4.32
N ASN A 46 -1.30 -17.61 -4.72
CA ASN A 46 -0.31 -18.12 -3.78
C ASN A 46 0.53 -16.95 -3.25
N SER A 47 0.41 -16.68 -1.96
CA SER A 47 1.07 -15.54 -1.30
C SER A 47 2.59 -15.69 -1.19
N ASP A 48 3.13 -16.91 -1.27
CA ASP A 48 4.57 -17.16 -1.19
C ASP A 48 5.27 -16.95 -2.54
N THR A 49 4.61 -17.33 -3.64
CA THR A 49 5.17 -17.24 -5.00
C THR A 49 4.66 -16.04 -5.80
N GLY A 50 3.56 -15.42 -5.35
CA GLY A 50 2.86 -14.36 -6.08
C GLY A 50 2.16 -14.83 -7.35
N SER A 51 2.05 -16.15 -7.56
CA SER A 51 1.43 -16.73 -8.75
C SER A 51 -0.05 -17.03 -8.54
N CYS A 52 -0.84 -16.85 -9.59
CA CYS A 52 -2.23 -17.32 -9.61
C CYS A 52 -2.26 -18.79 -10.00
N GLU A 53 -2.73 -19.64 -9.10
CA GLU A 53 -2.91 -21.07 -9.32
C GLU A 53 -4.38 -21.31 -9.68
N VAL A 54 -4.63 -21.60 -10.95
CA VAL A 54 -5.96 -21.92 -11.48
C VAL A 54 -6.14 -23.43 -11.39
N GLU A 55 -7.22 -23.88 -10.73
CA GLU A 55 -7.58 -25.31 -10.67
C GLU A 55 -8.16 -25.80 -12.01
#